data_AF-A0A6B8KE15-F1
#
_entry.id   AF-A0A6B8KE15-F1
#
_cell.length_a   1.000
_cell.length_b   1.000
_cell.length_c   1.000
_cell.angle_alpha   90.00
_cell.angle_beta   90.00
_cell.angle_gamma   90.00
#
_symmetry.space_group_name_H-M   'P 1'
#
loop_
_entity.id
_entity.type
_entity.pdbx_description
1 polymer ?
#
loop_
_entity_poly.entity_id
_entity_poly.type
_entity_poly.pdbx_seq_one_letter_code
_entity_poly.pdbx_strand_id
1 'polypeptide(L)'
;MSVKVQLRRDSAANVAAFVGAQGECVVDTTNNRIVVQDGATAGGFAAAKLSEAQTVSRRAIADADALLLASDAIVAMTSISTTRNFVLPSAAGYPAGRELTIQDESGAVSSSTQIIVAAAGGDTIAGVASIALAMPYAALRLRSNGVNGWFLACGLPGLLAQGSHGGAVAANCLEQLVTLSGATTTPSLQIPANCILLAVSNHVVTAISGATSYSCGTTGNPTQFGSSLSVAAGSGNAGIIGPDPYYSATPIVYTAAGGSFTGGQLRMTVHYLAPSPAIA
;
A
#
# COMPACT_ATOMS: atom_id res chain seq x y z
N MET A 1 28.76 -18.36 -49.40
CA MET A 1 29.84 -18.84 -48.52
C MET A 1 29.48 -18.43 -47.10
N SER A 2 29.30 -19.36 -46.17
CA SER A 2 29.01 -19.04 -44.77
C SER A 2 30.33 -19.01 -43.97
N VAL A 3 30.66 -17.85 -43.39
CA VAL A 3 31.82 -17.68 -42.50
C VAL A 3 31.36 -17.94 -41.06
N LYS A 4 32.13 -18.74 -40.31
CA LYS A 4 31.91 -18.95 -38.88
C LYS A 4 32.93 -18.13 -38.10
N VAL A 5 32.45 -17.22 -37.25
CA VAL A 5 33.30 -16.44 -36.32
C VAL A 5 33.22 -17.08 -34.94
N GLN A 6 34.38 -17.41 -34.36
CA GLN A 6 34.49 -17.95 -33.02
C GLN A 6 35.10 -16.91 -32.09
N LEU A 7 34.30 -16.42 -31.14
CA LEU A 7 34.74 -15.49 -30.11
C LEU A 7 35.48 -16.23 -28.99
N ARG A 8 36.39 -15.53 -28.28
CA ARG A 8 37.03 -16.04 -27.06
C ARG A 8 35.95 -16.48 -26.08
N ARG A 9 36.15 -17.61 -25.43
CA ARG A 9 35.16 -18.25 -24.59
C ARG A 9 35.82 -18.85 -23.36
N ASP A 10 35.27 -18.55 -22.20
CA ASP A 10 35.88 -18.91 -20.92
C ASP A 10 34.82 -19.08 -19.83
N SER A 11 35.20 -19.71 -18.71
CA SER A 11 34.33 -19.82 -17.53
C SER A 11 34.07 -18.47 -16.88
N ALA A 12 32.98 -18.31 -16.14
CA ALA A 12 32.66 -17.05 -15.44
C ALA A 12 33.81 -16.56 -14.54
N ALA A 13 34.50 -17.48 -13.86
CA ALA A 13 35.64 -17.14 -13.00
C ALA A 13 36.84 -16.60 -13.80
N ASN A 14 37.13 -17.21 -14.95
CA ASN A 14 38.19 -16.75 -15.85
C ASN A 14 37.85 -15.40 -16.49
N VAL A 15 36.60 -15.22 -16.90
CA VAL A 15 36.13 -13.95 -17.46
C VAL A 15 36.21 -12.84 -16.41
N ALA A 16 35.82 -13.10 -15.16
CA ALA A 16 35.88 -12.14 -14.05
C ALA A 16 37.31 -11.66 -13.73
N ALA A 17 38.33 -12.49 -13.95
CA ALA A 17 39.73 -12.15 -13.76
C ALA A 17 40.39 -11.51 -15.00
N PHE A 18 39.70 -11.49 -16.14
CA PHE A 18 40.23 -11.04 -17.43
C PHE A 18 39.92 -9.56 -17.68
N VAL A 19 40.93 -8.79 -18.10
CA VAL A 19 40.79 -7.43 -18.63
C VAL A 19 41.04 -7.48 -20.13
N GLY A 20 39.99 -7.33 -20.93
CA GLY A 20 40.10 -7.30 -22.38
C GLY A 20 40.29 -5.91 -22.94
N ALA A 21 40.67 -5.82 -24.21
CA ALA A 21 40.78 -4.54 -24.91
C ALA A 21 39.40 -3.89 -25.08
N GLN A 22 39.36 -2.57 -25.29
CA GLN A 22 38.12 -1.85 -25.51
C GLN A 22 37.33 -2.44 -26.70
N GLY A 23 36.07 -2.80 -26.48
CA GLY A 23 35.17 -3.40 -27.47
C GLY A 23 35.36 -4.90 -27.67
N GLU A 24 36.29 -5.54 -26.96
CA GLU A 24 36.48 -6.99 -27.06
C GLU A 24 35.28 -7.74 -26.47
N CYS A 25 34.72 -8.68 -27.25
CA CYS A 25 33.61 -9.51 -26.84
C CYS A 25 34.10 -10.91 -26.45
N VAL A 26 33.79 -11.33 -25.23
CA VAL A 26 34.09 -12.66 -24.69
C VAL A 26 32.79 -13.40 -24.38
N VAL A 27 32.75 -14.70 -24.63
CA VAL A 27 31.63 -15.58 -24.30
C VAL A 27 31.89 -16.22 -22.94
N ASP A 28 31.08 -15.87 -21.94
CA ASP A 28 31.00 -16.60 -20.67
C ASP A 28 30.22 -17.89 -20.90
N THR A 29 30.90 -19.03 -20.84
CA THR A 29 30.30 -20.35 -21.08
C THR A 29 29.61 -20.93 -19.85
N THR A 30 29.92 -20.42 -18.65
CA THR A 30 29.21 -20.81 -17.43
C THR A 30 27.82 -20.21 -17.41
N ASN A 31 27.74 -18.91 -17.74
CA ASN A 31 26.49 -18.20 -17.78
C ASN A 31 25.90 -18.09 -19.18
N ASN A 32 26.47 -18.67 -20.24
CA ASN A 32 25.95 -18.57 -21.61
C ASN A 32 25.59 -17.13 -22.04
N ARG A 33 26.53 -16.18 -21.90
CA ARG A 33 26.31 -14.77 -22.26
C ARG A 33 27.55 -14.11 -22.86
N ILE A 34 27.34 -12.99 -23.54
CA ILE A 34 28.44 -12.14 -24.03
C ILE A 34 28.85 -11.15 -22.92
N VAL A 35 30.14 -10.89 -22.82
CA VAL A 35 30.75 -9.87 -21.97
C VAL A 35 31.55 -8.93 -22.86
N VAL A 36 31.27 -7.63 -22.75
CA VAL A 36 31.95 -6.57 -23.50
C VAL A 36 32.99 -5.91 -22.60
N GLN A 37 34.21 -5.81 -23.10
CA GLN A 37 35.35 -5.28 -22.37
C GLN A 37 35.55 -3.79 -22.69
N ASP A 38 36.00 -3.02 -21.70
CA ASP A 38 36.22 -1.56 -21.81
C ASP A 38 37.70 -1.17 -21.86
N GLY A 39 38.62 -2.13 -21.75
CA GLY A 39 40.06 -1.86 -21.70
C GLY A 39 40.65 -1.69 -20.29
N ALA A 40 39.83 -1.71 -19.23
CA ALA A 40 40.29 -1.38 -17.87
C ALA A 40 39.65 -2.24 -16.77
N THR A 41 38.38 -2.60 -16.91
CA THR A 41 37.60 -3.29 -15.89
C THR A 41 37.77 -4.80 -16.01
N ALA A 42 38.36 -5.43 -14.99
CA ALA A 42 38.40 -6.89 -14.91
C ALA A 42 36.97 -7.46 -14.85
N GLY A 43 36.66 -8.44 -15.70
CA GLY A 43 35.32 -9.00 -15.82
C GLY A 43 34.40 -8.31 -16.81
N GLY A 44 34.74 -7.11 -17.29
CA GLY A 44 33.96 -6.35 -18.26
C GLY A 44 32.49 -6.17 -17.89
N PHE A 45 31.65 -5.94 -18.90
CA PHE A 45 30.21 -5.70 -18.75
C PHE A 45 29.39 -6.82 -19.39
N ALA A 46 28.52 -7.41 -18.59
CA ALA A 46 27.53 -8.39 -19.04
C ALA A 46 26.56 -7.82 -20.08
N ALA A 47 26.43 -8.44 -21.25
CA ALA A 47 25.21 -8.31 -22.03
C ALA A 47 24.10 -9.11 -21.31
N ALA A 48 22.99 -8.45 -20.97
CA ALA A 48 21.86 -9.12 -20.33
C ALA A 48 21.21 -10.13 -21.28
N LYS A 49 20.86 -11.31 -20.78
CA LYS A 49 20.01 -12.25 -21.50
C LYS A 49 18.58 -11.73 -21.58
N LEU A 50 17.79 -12.23 -22.53
CA LEU A 50 16.34 -11.97 -22.56
C LEU A 50 15.64 -12.41 -21.26
N SER A 51 16.14 -13.46 -20.60
CA SER A 51 15.64 -13.91 -19.28
C SER A 51 16.01 -12.98 -18.12
N GLU A 52 16.99 -12.10 -18.32
CA GLU A 52 17.44 -11.07 -17.37
C GLU A 52 16.84 -9.70 -17.72
N ALA A 53 16.49 -9.49 -18.99
CA ALA A 53 15.73 -8.35 -19.48
C ALA A 53 14.24 -8.54 -19.11
N GLN A 54 13.83 -7.93 -18.00
CA GLN A 54 12.44 -7.94 -17.57
C GLN A 54 11.54 -7.30 -18.64
N THR A 55 10.89 -8.13 -19.46
CA THR A 55 9.85 -7.68 -20.37
C THR A 55 8.56 -7.57 -19.58
N VAL A 56 8.19 -6.34 -19.20
CA VAL A 56 6.89 -6.07 -18.60
C VAL A 56 5.83 -6.23 -19.69
N SER A 57 5.26 -7.42 -19.82
CA SER A 57 4.22 -7.72 -20.81
C SER A 57 2.83 -7.59 -20.20
N ARG A 58 1.91 -6.96 -20.95
CA ARG A 58 0.48 -6.93 -20.65
C ARG A 58 -0.20 -8.18 -21.18
N ARG A 59 -0.89 -8.92 -20.30
CA ARG A 59 -1.78 -10.03 -20.64
C ARG A 59 -3.23 -9.58 -20.52
N ALA A 60 -3.97 -9.66 -21.62
CA ALA A 60 -5.41 -9.37 -21.62
C ALA A 60 -6.22 -10.62 -21.24
N ILE A 61 -7.27 -10.41 -20.46
CA ILE A 61 -8.28 -11.43 -20.13
C ILE A 61 -9.65 -10.82 -20.43
N ALA A 62 -10.45 -11.54 -21.21
CA ALA A 62 -11.78 -11.10 -21.61
C ALA A 62 -12.83 -12.01 -20.95
N ASP A 63 -13.56 -11.45 -19.99
CA ASP A 63 -14.75 -12.02 -19.36
C ASP A 63 -14.62 -13.49 -18.93
N ALA A 64 -13.52 -13.83 -18.28
CA ALA A 64 -13.22 -15.18 -17.82
C ALA A 64 -12.49 -15.18 -16.48
N ASP A 65 -12.62 -16.28 -15.75
CA ASP A 65 -11.75 -16.58 -14.60
C ASP A 65 -10.34 -16.91 -15.10
N ALA A 66 -9.33 -16.69 -14.27
CA ALA A 66 -7.95 -16.93 -14.67
C ALA A 66 -7.04 -17.39 -13.54
N LEU A 67 -6.09 -18.26 -13.90
CA LEU A 67 -4.90 -18.53 -13.11
C LEU A 67 -3.78 -17.61 -13.62
N LEU A 68 -3.27 -16.77 -12.73
CA LEU A 68 -2.17 -15.87 -13.03
C LEU A 68 -0.84 -16.61 -12.94
N LEU A 69 0.09 -16.25 -13.81
CA LEU A 69 1.35 -16.96 -14.01
C LEU A 69 2.51 -16.20 -13.37
N ALA A 70 3.58 -16.90 -13.02
CA ALA A 70 4.82 -16.28 -12.56
C ALA A 70 5.47 -15.35 -13.61
N SER A 71 5.09 -15.51 -14.88
CA SER A 71 5.49 -14.64 -15.99
C SER A 71 4.65 -13.38 -16.11
N ASP A 72 3.45 -13.31 -15.52
CA ASP A 72 2.57 -12.16 -15.64
C ASP A 72 3.19 -10.94 -14.94
N ALA A 73 3.13 -9.77 -15.58
CA ALA A 73 3.58 -8.50 -15.00
C ALA A 73 2.40 -7.53 -14.89
N ILE A 74 1.60 -7.45 -15.95
CA ILE A 74 0.36 -6.69 -16.01
C ILE A 74 -0.72 -7.62 -16.54
N VAL A 75 -1.83 -7.71 -15.82
CA VAL A 75 -3.01 -8.47 -16.18
C VAL A 75 -4.18 -7.49 -16.29
N ALA A 76 -4.76 -7.39 -17.47
CA ALA A 76 -5.82 -6.45 -17.78
C ALA A 76 -7.12 -7.19 -18.08
N MET A 77 -8.17 -6.91 -17.31
CA MET A 77 -9.52 -7.36 -17.64
C MET A 77 -10.12 -6.42 -18.67
N THR A 78 -10.31 -6.87 -19.91
CA THR A 78 -10.79 -6.04 -21.02
C THR A 78 -12.30 -6.05 -21.19
N SER A 79 -12.98 -7.04 -20.62
CA SER A 79 -14.44 -7.14 -20.59
C SER A 79 -14.87 -7.97 -19.38
N ILE A 80 -15.99 -7.63 -18.76
CA ILE A 80 -16.55 -8.40 -17.64
C ILE A 80 -18.08 -8.29 -17.66
N SER A 81 -18.79 -9.40 -17.58
CA SER A 81 -20.26 -9.45 -17.52
C SER A 81 -20.80 -10.01 -16.19
N THR A 82 -19.95 -10.72 -15.45
CA THR A 82 -20.22 -11.23 -14.11
C THR A 82 -18.92 -11.30 -13.33
N THR A 83 -18.98 -11.45 -12.01
CA THR A 83 -17.80 -11.52 -11.15
C THR A 83 -16.84 -12.63 -11.61
N ARG A 84 -15.56 -12.27 -11.75
CA ARG A 84 -14.49 -13.17 -12.17
C ARG A 84 -13.47 -13.37 -11.07
N ASN A 85 -12.92 -14.58 -11.01
CA ASN A 85 -11.92 -14.97 -10.05
C ASN A 85 -10.54 -15.11 -10.71
N PHE A 86 -9.59 -14.31 -10.24
CA PHE A 86 -8.18 -14.36 -10.60
C PHE A 86 -7.40 -14.96 -9.45
N VAL A 87 -6.81 -16.13 -9.66
CA VAL A 87 -5.99 -16.79 -8.65
C VAL A 87 -4.53 -16.44 -8.91
N LEU A 88 -3.87 -15.86 -7.91
CA LEU A 88 -2.44 -15.56 -7.95
C LEU A 88 -1.61 -16.83 -8.10
N PRO A 89 -0.39 -16.77 -8.69
CA PRO A 89 0.55 -17.86 -8.55
C PRO A 89 0.95 -18.04 -7.08
N SER A 90 1.51 -19.19 -6.73
CA SER A 90 2.09 -19.38 -5.39
C SER A 90 3.14 -18.30 -5.13
N ALA A 91 3.13 -17.74 -3.92
CA ALA A 91 4.06 -16.70 -3.50
C ALA A 91 5.52 -17.17 -3.64
N ALA A 92 5.82 -18.44 -3.31
CA ALA A 92 7.13 -19.05 -3.51
C ALA A 92 7.53 -19.20 -4.99
N GLY A 93 6.53 -19.35 -5.88
CA GLY A 93 6.74 -19.50 -7.32
C GLY A 93 6.85 -18.17 -8.08
N TYR A 94 6.60 -17.04 -7.43
CA TYR A 94 6.68 -15.71 -8.04
C TYR A 94 8.00 -15.02 -7.68
N PRO A 95 8.71 -14.36 -8.62
CA PRO A 95 9.96 -13.67 -8.32
C PRO A 95 9.78 -12.65 -7.20
N ALA A 96 10.51 -12.83 -6.09
CA ALA A 96 10.42 -11.95 -4.93
C ALA A 96 10.73 -10.49 -5.31
N GLY A 97 9.92 -9.55 -4.80
CA GLY A 97 10.08 -8.13 -5.09
C GLY A 97 9.59 -7.67 -6.48
N ARG A 98 9.23 -8.58 -7.39
CA ARG A 98 8.59 -8.21 -8.66
C ARG A 98 7.15 -7.77 -8.42
N GLU A 99 6.72 -6.73 -9.13
CA GLU A 99 5.35 -6.24 -9.07
C GLU A 99 4.45 -7.01 -10.05
N LEU A 100 3.24 -7.35 -9.61
CA LEU A 100 2.13 -7.83 -10.42
C LEU A 100 1.02 -6.78 -10.36
N THR A 101 0.63 -6.26 -11.52
CA THR A 101 -0.52 -5.34 -11.63
C THR A 101 -1.72 -6.07 -12.20
N ILE A 102 -2.86 -5.97 -11.54
CA ILE A 102 -4.16 -6.42 -12.03
C ILE A 102 -5.02 -5.17 -12.20
N GLN A 103 -5.53 -4.92 -13.40
CA GLN A 103 -6.27 -3.71 -13.72
C GLN A 103 -7.57 -4.03 -14.44
N ASP A 104 -8.62 -3.31 -14.06
CA ASP A 104 -9.83 -3.20 -14.88
C ASP A 104 -9.61 -2.21 -16.03
N GLU A 105 -9.66 -2.70 -17.26
CA GLU A 105 -9.70 -1.87 -18.47
C GLU A 105 -11.09 -1.92 -19.14
N SER A 106 -12.00 -2.74 -18.63
CA SER A 106 -13.37 -2.83 -19.14
C SER A 106 -14.21 -1.63 -18.72
N GLY A 107 -13.90 -1.01 -17.57
CA GLY A 107 -14.70 0.03 -16.95
C GLY A 107 -16.05 -0.47 -16.42
N ALA A 108 -16.31 -1.78 -16.49
CA ALA A 108 -17.58 -2.41 -16.10
C ALA A 108 -17.51 -3.09 -14.72
N VAL A 109 -16.36 -2.99 -14.02
CA VAL A 109 -16.23 -3.45 -12.64
C VAL A 109 -17.05 -2.55 -11.70
N SER A 110 -17.79 -3.18 -10.80
CA SER A 110 -18.67 -2.51 -9.84
C SER A 110 -18.84 -3.34 -8.58
N SER A 111 -19.72 -2.92 -7.67
CA SER A 111 -20.04 -3.70 -6.46
C SER A 111 -20.73 -5.04 -6.76
N SER A 112 -21.40 -5.18 -7.91
CA SER A 112 -22.08 -6.43 -8.34
C SER A 112 -21.28 -7.27 -9.34
N THR A 113 -20.32 -6.66 -10.03
CA THR A 113 -19.45 -7.29 -11.04
C THR A 113 -17.99 -7.04 -10.66
N GLN A 114 -17.39 -7.97 -9.92
CA GLN A 114 -16.08 -7.77 -9.31
C GLN A 114 -14.97 -8.57 -10.01
N ILE A 115 -13.73 -8.12 -9.86
CA ILE A 115 -12.56 -8.98 -10.06
C ILE A 115 -12.10 -9.41 -8.67
N ILE A 116 -12.34 -10.66 -8.31
CA ILE A 116 -11.84 -11.26 -7.08
C ILE A 116 -10.42 -11.74 -7.34
N VAL A 117 -9.46 -11.26 -6.56
CA VAL A 117 -8.08 -11.70 -6.59
C VAL A 117 -7.84 -12.59 -5.39
N ALA A 118 -7.65 -13.89 -5.60
CA ALA A 118 -7.47 -14.89 -4.57
C ALA A 118 -6.00 -15.35 -4.49
N ALA A 119 -5.50 -15.60 -3.27
CA ALA A 119 -4.23 -16.27 -3.07
C ALA A 119 -4.31 -17.75 -3.48
N ALA A 120 -3.19 -18.32 -3.93
CA ALA A 120 -3.13 -19.76 -4.20
C ALA A 120 -2.89 -20.56 -2.90
N GLY A 121 -3.65 -21.64 -2.71
CA GLY A 121 -3.44 -22.57 -1.62
C GLY A 121 -3.54 -21.91 -0.24
N GLY A 122 -2.49 -22.06 0.58
CA GLY A 122 -2.40 -21.47 1.93
C GLY A 122 -1.72 -20.10 2.00
N ASP A 123 -1.38 -19.49 0.85
CA ASP A 123 -0.77 -18.17 0.80
C ASP A 123 -1.76 -17.09 1.22
N THR A 124 -1.24 -15.91 1.58
CA THR A 124 -2.08 -14.76 1.97
C THR A 124 -1.74 -13.51 1.17
N ILE A 125 -2.71 -12.61 1.02
CA ILE A 125 -2.57 -11.26 0.50
C ILE A 125 -2.75 -10.30 1.67
N ALA A 126 -1.66 -9.72 2.18
CA ALA A 126 -1.67 -8.86 3.36
C ALA A 126 -2.43 -9.48 4.57
N GLY A 127 -2.32 -10.80 4.75
CA GLY A 127 -2.99 -11.54 5.82
C GLY A 127 -4.41 -12.05 5.54
N VAL A 128 -4.98 -11.78 4.35
CA VAL A 128 -6.29 -12.30 3.92
C VAL A 128 -6.18 -13.26 2.73
N ALA A 129 -7.20 -14.09 2.50
CA ALA A 129 -7.19 -15.06 1.40
C ALA A 129 -7.54 -14.44 0.02
N SER A 130 -8.23 -13.31 -0.01
CA SER A 130 -8.66 -12.66 -1.27
C SER A 130 -8.93 -11.16 -1.09
N ILE A 131 -8.80 -10.39 -2.17
CA ILE A 131 -9.18 -8.97 -2.29
C ILE A 131 -10.09 -8.80 -3.51
N ALA A 132 -11.14 -7.99 -3.41
CA ALA A 132 -12.02 -7.69 -4.53
C ALA A 132 -11.79 -6.27 -5.07
N LEU A 133 -11.65 -6.16 -6.40
CA LEU A 133 -11.77 -4.89 -7.13
C LEU A 133 -13.25 -4.68 -7.45
N ALA A 134 -13.83 -3.58 -6.96
CA ALA A 134 -15.27 -3.33 -6.98
C ALA A 134 -15.66 -1.92 -7.49
N MET A 135 -14.73 -1.23 -8.15
CA MET A 135 -14.97 0.08 -8.77
C MET A 135 -14.45 0.11 -10.22
N PRO A 136 -15.06 0.91 -11.11
CA PRO A 136 -14.60 1.01 -12.50
C PRO A 136 -13.15 1.47 -12.58
N TYR A 137 -12.38 0.88 -13.49
CA TYR A 137 -10.97 1.21 -13.72
C TYR A 137 -10.04 0.99 -12.52
N ALA A 138 -10.47 0.20 -11.54
CA ALA A 138 -9.65 -0.12 -10.38
C ALA A 138 -8.39 -0.89 -10.78
N ALA A 139 -7.30 -0.66 -10.04
CA ALA A 139 -6.06 -1.41 -10.18
C ALA A 139 -5.56 -1.88 -8.82
N LEU A 140 -5.07 -3.12 -8.78
CA LEU A 140 -4.39 -3.73 -7.65
C LEU A 140 -2.94 -4.01 -8.06
N ARG A 141 -1.99 -3.58 -7.24
CA ARG A 141 -0.57 -3.89 -7.42
C ARG A 141 -0.08 -4.71 -6.26
N LEU A 142 0.60 -5.81 -6.53
CA LEU A 142 1.06 -6.76 -5.52
C LEU A 142 2.54 -7.10 -5.70
N ARG A 143 3.24 -7.41 -4.62
CA ARG A 143 4.58 -8.00 -4.60
C ARG A 143 4.60 -9.23 -3.73
N SER A 144 5.25 -10.29 -4.19
CA SER A 144 5.47 -11.50 -3.40
C SER A 144 6.71 -11.37 -2.52
N ASN A 145 6.68 -11.95 -1.32
CA ASN A 145 7.87 -12.16 -0.49
C ASN A 145 8.72 -13.37 -0.92
N GLY A 146 8.27 -14.14 -1.93
CA GLY A 146 8.96 -15.33 -2.41
C GLY A 146 8.81 -16.56 -1.52
N VAL A 147 7.85 -16.55 -0.57
CA VAL A 147 7.64 -17.67 0.37
C VAL A 147 6.16 -18.03 0.48
N ASN A 148 5.34 -17.14 1.05
CA ASN A 148 3.95 -17.45 1.44
C ASN A 148 3.02 -16.23 1.48
N GLY A 149 3.51 -15.05 1.10
CA GLY A 149 2.82 -13.79 1.30
C GLY A 149 2.93 -12.85 0.11
N TRP A 150 1.79 -12.31 -0.28
CA TRP A 150 1.63 -11.20 -1.21
C TRP A 150 1.34 -9.92 -0.42
N PHE A 151 1.96 -8.82 -0.82
CA PHE A 151 1.84 -7.52 -0.18
C PHE A 151 1.42 -6.48 -1.21
N LEU A 152 0.61 -5.50 -0.81
CA LEU A 152 0.23 -4.38 -1.68
C LEU A 152 1.48 -3.59 -2.08
N ALA A 153 1.64 -3.35 -3.38
CA ALA A 153 2.77 -2.64 -3.97
C ALA A 153 2.47 -1.16 -4.23
N CYS A 154 1.18 -0.77 -4.25
CA CYS A 154 0.74 0.63 -4.18
C CYS A 154 0.72 1.12 -2.72
N GLY A 155 1.12 2.38 -2.53
CA GLY A 155 1.75 2.95 -1.32
C GLY A 155 0.98 2.89 0.00
N LEU A 156 1.66 3.35 1.06
CA LEU A 156 1.17 3.44 2.45
C LEU A 156 -0.33 3.79 2.51
N PRO A 157 -1.08 3.27 3.52
CA PRO A 157 -2.47 3.64 3.71
C PRO A 157 -2.59 5.17 3.65
N GLY A 158 -3.41 5.64 2.71
CA GLY A 158 -3.84 7.03 2.63
C GLY A 158 -3.52 7.80 1.36
N LEU A 159 -2.55 7.45 0.52
CA LEU A 159 -2.24 8.27 -0.67
C LEU A 159 -3.45 8.43 -1.61
N LEU A 160 -3.99 9.65 -1.74
CA LEU A 160 -5.14 9.98 -2.58
C LEU A 160 -4.73 10.48 -3.96
N ALA A 161 -3.71 11.33 -4.00
CA ALA A 161 -3.15 11.85 -5.25
C ALA A 161 -1.68 12.17 -5.06
N GLN A 162 -0.91 11.97 -6.13
CA GLN A 162 0.50 12.35 -6.19
C GLN A 162 0.77 13.01 -7.54
N GLY A 163 1.39 14.18 -7.51
CA GLY A 163 1.91 14.86 -8.70
C GLY A 163 3.25 14.28 -9.14
N SER A 164 3.65 14.56 -10.38
CA SER A 164 4.88 14.03 -10.98
C SER A 164 6.17 14.39 -10.23
N HIS A 165 6.17 15.47 -9.44
CA HIS A 165 7.29 15.93 -8.62
C HIS A 165 7.17 15.46 -7.16
N GLY A 166 6.44 14.37 -6.90
CA GLY A 166 6.35 13.73 -5.59
C GLY A 166 5.40 14.39 -4.59
N GLY A 167 4.90 15.61 -4.87
CA GLY A 167 3.91 16.29 -4.03
C GLY A 167 2.63 15.47 -3.92
N ALA A 168 2.18 15.20 -2.70
CA ALA A 168 1.16 14.21 -2.43
C ALA A 168 0.12 14.72 -1.44
N VAL A 169 -1.08 14.15 -1.52
CA VAL A 169 -2.08 14.25 -0.46
C VAL A 169 -2.48 12.85 -0.04
N ALA A 170 -2.43 12.59 1.26
CA ALA A 170 -2.85 11.32 1.84
C ALA A 170 -3.99 11.51 2.86
N ALA A 171 -5.03 10.68 2.81
CA ALA A 171 -6.05 10.55 3.84
C ALA A 171 -5.66 9.48 4.86
N ASN A 172 -5.43 9.89 6.10
CA ASN A 172 -4.96 9.02 7.16
C ASN A 172 -5.94 9.02 8.33
N CYS A 173 -5.93 7.91 9.07
CA CYS A 173 -6.68 7.78 10.31
C CYS A 173 -5.76 7.31 11.44
N LEU A 174 -5.88 7.92 12.61
CA LEU A 174 -5.15 7.56 13.81
C LEU A 174 -6.13 7.19 14.92
N GLU A 175 -5.95 6.03 15.54
CA GLU A 175 -6.88 5.51 16.54
C GLU A 175 -6.25 5.26 17.90
N GLN A 176 -6.99 5.57 18.97
CA GLN A 176 -6.61 5.23 20.33
C GLN A 176 -7.83 4.80 21.16
N LEU A 177 -7.69 3.76 21.98
CA LEU A 177 -8.62 3.48 23.07
C LEU A 177 -8.25 4.38 24.27
N VAL A 178 -9.18 5.25 24.67
CA VAL A 178 -9.00 6.23 25.73
C VAL A 178 -9.78 5.77 26.96
N THR A 179 -9.08 5.62 28.08
CA THR A 179 -9.71 5.40 29.39
C THR A 179 -10.00 6.74 30.02
N LEU A 180 -11.25 6.99 30.38
CA LEU A 180 -11.70 8.28 30.91
C LEU A 180 -11.67 8.30 32.44
N SER A 181 -11.13 9.37 33.01
CA SER A 181 -11.06 9.58 34.45
C SER A 181 -10.96 11.06 34.81
N GLY A 182 -11.60 11.46 35.91
CA GLY A 182 -11.58 12.84 36.40
C GLY A 182 -12.52 13.78 35.63
N ALA A 183 -12.37 15.08 35.84
CA ALA A 183 -13.17 16.09 35.15
C ALA A 183 -12.79 16.25 33.67
N THR A 184 -11.51 16.04 33.36
CA THR A 184 -10.94 16.19 32.02
C THR A 184 -9.94 15.07 31.78
N THR A 185 -9.96 14.48 30.59
CA THR A 185 -8.99 13.46 30.16
C THR A 185 -8.37 13.88 28.82
N THR A 186 -7.04 13.85 28.74
CA THR A 186 -6.28 14.17 27.51
C THR A 186 -5.56 12.89 27.05
N PRO A 187 -5.92 12.32 25.88
CA PRO A 187 -5.21 11.18 25.32
C PRO A 187 -3.76 11.51 24.95
N SER A 188 -2.93 10.48 24.82
CA SER A 188 -1.56 10.59 24.33
C SER A 188 -1.49 10.82 22.81
N LEU A 189 -2.46 10.31 22.06
CA LEU A 189 -2.59 10.53 20.62
C LEU A 189 -3.14 11.93 20.37
N GLN A 190 -2.42 12.68 19.56
CA GLN A 190 -2.71 14.07 19.23
C GLN A 190 -3.09 14.19 17.76
N ILE A 191 -3.76 15.29 17.42
CA ILE A 191 -3.91 15.70 16.01
C ILE A 191 -2.50 16.01 15.48
N PRO A 192 -2.05 15.38 14.39
CA PRO A 192 -0.72 15.64 13.84
C PRO A 192 -0.51 17.10 13.41
N ALA A 193 0.75 17.53 13.34
CA ALA A 193 1.10 18.81 12.74
C ALA A 193 1.01 18.76 11.21
N ASN A 194 0.81 19.92 10.59
CA ASN A 194 0.77 20.12 9.13
C ASN A 194 -0.27 19.24 8.42
N CYS A 195 -1.45 19.09 9.01
CA CYS A 195 -2.56 18.35 8.41
C CYS A 195 -3.84 19.18 8.33
N ILE A 196 -4.75 18.76 7.46
CA ILE A 196 -6.14 19.24 7.45
C ILE A 196 -6.99 18.20 8.18
N LEU A 197 -7.54 18.57 9.32
CA LEU A 197 -8.43 17.69 10.07
C LEU A 197 -9.83 17.72 9.47
N LEU A 198 -10.43 16.54 9.33
CA LEU A 198 -11.80 16.39 8.82
C LEU A 198 -12.79 16.09 9.96
N ALA A 199 -12.39 15.22 10.90
CA ALA A 199 -13.22 14.83 12.02
C ALA A 199 -12.41 14.18 13.14
N VAL A 200 -12.93 14.25 14.37
CA VAL A 200 -12.51 13.38 15.48
C VAL A 200 -13.73 12.60 15.94
N SER A 201 -13.84 11.36 15.48
CA SER A 201 -14.96 10.50 15.82
C SER A 201 -14.72 9.76 17.13
N ASN A 202 -15.79 9.52 17.88
CA ASN A 202 -15.78 8.82 19.15
C ASN A 202 -16.78 7.68 19.11
N HIS A 203 -16.38 6.50 19.58
CA HIS A 203 -17.26 5.37 19.83
C HIS A 203 -17.10 4.90 21.26
N VAL A 204 -18.15 4.95 22.08
CA VAL A 204 -18.10 4.52 23.47
C VAL A 204 -18.06 2.99 23.52
N VAL A 205 -16.92 2.43 23.92
CA VAL A 205 -16.70 0.98 24.00
C VAL A 205 -17.26 0.43 25.31
N THR A 206 -16.94 1.10 26.41
CA THR A 206 -17.42 0.79 27.75
C THR A 206 -18.18 1.99 28.27
N ALA A 207 -19.40 1.78 28.78
CA ALA A 207 -20.28 2.86 29.22
C ALA A 207 -19.55 3.80 30.20
N ILE A 208 -19.68 5.10 29.94
CA ILE A 208 -19.04 6.14 30.73
C ILE A 208 -19.84 6.34 32.01
N SER A 209 -19.17 6.27 33.16
CA SER A 209 -19.80 6.35 34.48
C SER A 209 -19.39 7.64 35.21
N GLY A 210 -20.29 8.16 36.05
CA GLY A 210 -20.06 9.35 36.88
C GLY A 210 -20.30 10.70 36.18
N ALA A 211 -20.36 10.73 34.85
CA ALA A 211 -20.78 11.88 34.05
C ALA A 211 -22.11 11.59 33.35
N THR A 212 -22.95 12.60 33.13
CA THR A 212 -24.22 12.45 32.40
C THR A 212 -24.05 12.62 30.89
N SER A 213 -23.01 13.35 30.48
CA SER A 213 -22.59 13.50 29.09
C SER A 213 -21.11 13.89 29.04
N TYR A 214 -20.55 13.94 27.83
CA TYR A 214 -19.19 14.43 27.62
C TYR A 214 -19.08 15.32 26.39
N SER A 215 -18.01 16.10 26.32
CA SER A 215 -17.63 16.89 25.16
C SER A 215 -16.26 16.47 24.66
N CYS A 216 -16.02 16.63 23.36
CA CYS A 216 -14.75 16.34 22.72
C CYS A 216 -14.30 17.59 21.95
N GLY A 217 -13.05 17.99 22.14
CA GLY A 217 -12.51 19.19 21.50
C GLY A 217 -11.02 19.32 21.67
N THR A 218 -10.52 20.52 21.46
CA THR A 218 -9.13 20.90 21.76
C THR A 218 -9.11 21.75 23.03
N THR A 219 -7.93 22.02 23.60
CA THR A 219 -7.81 22.88 24.80
C THR A 219 -8.39 24.28 24.59
N GLY A 220 -8.27 24.84 23.37
CA GLY A 220 -8.82 26.15 23.02
C GLY A 220 -10.32 26.14 22.68
N ASN A 221 -10.85 24.98 22.28
CA ASN A 221 -12.28 24.80 21.96
C ASN A 221 -12.75 23.39 22.40
N PRO A 222 -13.14 23.22 23.67
CA PRO A 222 -13.44 21.89 24.25
C PRO A 222 -14.67 21.17 23.68
N THR A 223 -15.47 21.84 22.85
CA THR A 223 -16.69 21.29 22.24
C THR A 223 -16.58 21.16 20.71
N GLN A 224 -15.39 21.41 20.15
CA GLN A 224 -15.15 21.48 18.71
C GLN A 224 -15.64 20.25 17.93
N PHE A 225 -15.51 19.04 18.51
CA PHE A 225 -15.87 17.77 17.87
C PHE A 225 -17.17 17.19 18.43
N GLY A 226 -17.93 17.97 19.22
CA GLY A 226 -19.20 17.56 19.79
C GLY A 226 -19.33 17.92 21.26
N SER A 227 -20.57 18.16 21.67
CA SER A 227 -20.95 18.44 23.06
C SER A 227 -22.18 17.63 23.45
N SER A 228 -22.38 17.42 24.75
CA SER A 228 -23.51 16.63 25.29
C SER A 228 -23.61 15.23 24.68
N LEU A 229 -22.46 14.60 24.42
CA LEU A 229 -22.37 13.29 23.79
C LEU A 229 -22.81 12.18 24.77
N SER A 230 -23.45 11.15 24.22
CA SER A 230 -24.06 10.05 24.99
C SER A 230 -23.01 9.15 25.65
N VAL A 231 -23.22 8.84 26.93
CA VAL A 231 -22.35 7.99 27.76
C VAL A 231 -22.62 6.49 27.63
N ALA A 232 -23.68 6.08 26.92
CA ALA A 232 -24.05 4.68 26.78
C ALA A 232 -23.04 3.90 25.91
N ALA A 233 -22.76 2.65 26.26
CA ALA A 233 -21.94 1.77 25.43
C ALA A 233 -22.57 1.59 24.04
N GLY A 234 -21.75 1.61 22.99
CA GLY A 234 -22.16 1.56 21.60
C GLY A 234 -22.61 2.91 21.02
N SER A 235 -22.62 3.99 21.80
CA SER A 235 -22.91 5.32 21.27
C SER A 235 -21.75 5.81 20.39
N GLY A 236 -22.10 6.43 19.25
CA GLY A 236 -21.14 6.96 18.29
C GLY A 236 -21.36 8.45 18.05
N ASN A 237 -20.26 9.17 17.86
CA ASN A 237 -20.24 10.54 17.39
C ASN A 237 -19.26 10.63 16.20
N ALA A 238 -19.73 11.14 15.06
CA ALA A 238 -18.87 11.32 13.90
C ALA A 238 -17.88 12.48 14.09
N GLY A 239 -18.20 13.46 14.94
CA GLY A 239 -17.31 14.58 15.29
C GLY A 239 -16.84 15.40 14.09
N ILE A 240 -17.75 15.59 13.13
CA ILE A 240 -17.51 16.30 11.88
C ILE A 240 -17.32 17.78 12.17
N ILE A 241 -16.32 18.37 11.52
CA ILE A 241 -16.08 19.81 11.48
C ILE A 241 -15.97 20.29 10.03
N GLY A 242 -15.97 21.60 9.81
CA GLY A 242 -15.42 22.14 8.56
C GLY A 242 -13.92 21.79 8.50
N PRO A 243 -13.36 21.43 7.34
CA PRO A 243 -11.94 21.12 7.22
C PRO A 243 -11.06 22.24 7.80
N ASP A 244 -10.25 21.90 8.80
CA ASP A 244 -9.52 22.88 9.61
C ASP A 244 -8.01 22.57 9.58
N PRO A 245 -7.13 23.53 9.23
CA PRO A 245 -5.70 23.29 9.21
C PRO A 245 -5.08 23.33 10.61
N TYR A 246 -4.28 22.30 10.92
CA TYR A 246 -3.47 22.23 12.13
C TYR A 246 -1.99 22.34 11.78
N TYR A 247 -1.34 23.41 12.23
CA TYR A 247 0.09 23.69 11.94
C TYR A 247 1.05 23.12 12.99
N SER A 248 0.54 22.70 14.14
CA SER A 248 1.31 22.07 15.22
C SER A 248 0.51 20.91 15.83
N ALA A 249 1.23 19.95 16.44
CA ALA A 249 0.61 18.81 17.08
C ALA A 249 -0.30 19.29 18.22
N THR A 250 -1.59 18.97 18.13
CA THR A 250 -2.61 19.55 19.03
C THR A 250 -3.28 18.44 19.87
N PRO A 251 -3.25 18.54 21.21
CA PRO A 251 -3.94 17.60 22.08
C PRO A 251 -5.47 17.65 21.90
N ILE A 252 -6.08 16.47 21.94
CA ILE A 252 -7.54 16.31 22.05
C ILE A 252 -7.89 16.25 23.55
N VAL A 253 -9.02 16.83 23.91
CA VAL A 253 -9.47 16.92 25.29
C VAL A 253 -10.90 16.41 25.39
N TYR A 254 -11.13 15.52 26.35
CA TYR A 254 -12.47 15.07 26.74
C TYR A 254 -12.85 15.72 28.06
N THR A 255 -14.01 16.36 28.10
CA THR A 255 -14.52 17.05 29.29
C THR A 255 -15.82 16.41 29.75
N ALA A 256 -15.88 16.03 31.02
CA ALA A 256 -17.08 15.47 31.63
C ALA A 256 -18.13 16.57 31.89
N ALA A 257 -19.41 16.24 31.74
CA ALA A 257 -20.53 17.11 32.10
C ALA A 257 -21.48 16.38 33.05
N GLY A 258 -22.11 17.15 33.96
CA GLY A 258 -23.00 16.62 34.99
C GLY A 258 -22.33 15.73 36.06
N GLY A 259 -21.00 15.76 36.13
CA GLY A 259 -20.18 14.99 37.07
C GLY A 259 -18.76 14.81 36.54
N SER A 260 -17.97 13.91 37.17
CA SER A 260 -16.62 13.53 36.71
C SER A 260 -16.62 12.10 36.19
N PHE A 261 -15.74 11.79 35.23
CA PHE A 261 -15.54 10.43 34.79
C PHE A 261 -14.99 9.58 35.95
N THR A 262 -15.73 8.55 36.31
CA THR A 262 -15.32 7.54 37.31
C THR A 262 -14.94 6.21 36.65
N GLY A 263 -15.22 6.07 35.35
CA GLY A 263 -14.86 4.94 34.52
C GLY A 263 -15.46 5.06 33.12
N GLY A 264 -15.12 4.12 32.25
CA GLY A 264 -15.55 4.08 30.86
C GLY A 264 -14.39 4.22 29.89
N GLN A 265 -14.62 3.76 28.66
CA GLN A 265 -13.62 3.79 27.59
C GLN A 265 -14.28 4.18 26.28
N LEU A 266 -13.60 5.01 25.51
CA LEU A 266 -14.00 5.34 24.15
C LEU A 266 -12.88 5.02 23.17
N ARG A 267 -13.25 4.67 21.94
CA ARG A 267 -12.37 4.58 20.80
C ARG A 267 -12.42 5.93 20.08
N MET A 268 -11.29 6.62 20.09
CA MET A 268 -11.09 7.86 19.37
C MET A 268 -10.47 7.54 18.02
N THR A 269 -10.95 8.18 16.95
CA THR A 269 -10.35 8.13 15.61
C THR A 269 -10.22 9.55 15.06
N VAL A 270 -8.99 9.92 14.71
CA VAL A 270 -8.65 11.22 14.10
C VAL A 270 -8.56 11.02 12.59
N HIS A 271 -9.42 11.70 11.83
CA HIS A 271 -9.48 11.60 10.37
C HIS A 271 -8.86 12.86 9.76
N TYR A 272 -7.76 12.74 9.02
CA TYR A 272 -7.03 13.90 8.50
C TYR A 272 -6.43 13.68 7.11
N LEU A 273 -6.28 14.78 6.37
CA LEU A 273 -5.48 14.83 5.16
C LEU A 273 -4.08 15.34 5.49
N ALA A 274 -3.06 14.60 5.10
CA ALA A 274 -1.65 14.97 5.22
C ALA A 274 -1.13 15.36 3.84
N PRO A 275 -1.04 16.67 3.52
CA PRO A 275 -0.29 17.12 2.36
C PRO A 275 1.21 16.93 2.62
N SER A 276 1.91 16.46 1.59
CA SER A 276 3.37 16.36 1.55
C SER A 276 3.88 17.21 0.39
N PRO A 277 4.84 18.12 0.63
CA PRO A 277 5.39 18.94 -0.43
C PRO A 277 6.12 18.08 -1.47
N ALA A 278 6.25 18.61 -2.68
CA ALA A 278 7.09 18.03 -3.71
C ALA A 278 8.53 17.87 -3.22
N ILE A 279 9.15 16.75 -3.55
CA ILE A 279 10.56 16.50 -3.31
C ILE A 279 11.21 16.74 -4.68
N ALA A 280 12.05 17.77 -4.77
CA ALA A 280 12.70 18.18 -6.02
C ALA A 280 13.47 17.04 -6.70
#